data_AF-A0A921KLU5-F1
#
_entry.id   AF-A0A921KLU5-F1
#
_cell.length_a   1.000
_cell.length_b   1.000
_cell.length_c   1.000
_cell.angle_alpha   90.00
_cell.angle_beta   90.00
_cell.angle_gamma   90.00
#
_symmetry.space_group_name_H-M   'P 1'
#
loop_
_entity.id
_entity.type
_entity.pdbx_description
1 polymer ?
#
loop_
_entity_poly.entity_id
_entity_poly.type
_entity_poly.pdbx_seq_one_letter_code
_entity_poly.pdbx_strand_id
1 'polypeptide(L)' 'MSQKNLVVYGKNGKRLGGGAAQLKRIKDNGGWDEHHRQVIADAVEIAYQTFEKNQNRVRLKRVK' A
#
# COMPACT_ATOMS: atom_id res chain seq x y z
N MET A 1 -6.04 1.33 1.11
CA MET A 1 -6.98 0.36 0.51
C MET A 1 -7.88 -0.23 1.58
N SER A 2 -9.20 -0.18 1.43
CA SER A 2 -10.16 -0.72 2.41
C SER A 2 -10.14 -2.26 2.39
N GLN A 3 -9.87 -2.89 3.54
CA GLN A 3 -9.83 -4.35 3.74
C GLN A 3 -11.19 -5.05 3.50
N LYS A 4 -12.27 -4.30 3.23
CA LYS A 4 -13.65 -4.80 3.22
C LYS A 4 -13.98 -5.84 2.15
N ASN A 5 -13.15 -5.98 1.10
CA ASN A 5 -13.44 -6.88 -0.04
C ASN A 5 -12.37 -7.96 -0.28
N LEU A 6 -11.53 -8.30 0.71
CA LEU A 6 -10.54 -9.36 0.52
C LEU A 6 -11.21 -10.75 0.56
N VAL A 7 -11.34 -11.40 -0.60
CA VAL A 7 -11.82 -12.79 -0.71
C VAL A 7 -10.63 -13.70 -0.96
N VAL A 8 -10.29 -14.52 0.03
CA VAL A 8 -9.17 -15.46 -0.06
C VAL A 8 -9.66 -16.84 0.37
N TYR A 9 -9.19 -17.90 -0.27
CA TYR A 9 -9.59 -19.28 0.04
C TYR A 9 -8.45 -20.07 0.66
N GLY A 10 -8.77 -20.86 1.69
CA GLY A 10 -7.87 -21.83 2.30
C GLY A 10 -7.61 -23.03 1.38
N LYS A 11 -6.62 -23.85 1.72
CA LYS A 11 -6.30 -25.08 0.96
C LYS A 11 -7.44 -26.09 0.93
N ASN A 12 -8.36 -25.99 1.89
CA ASN A 12 -9.57 -26.79 2.00
C ASN A 12 -10.78 -26.19 1.23
N GLY A 13 -10.55 -25.18 0.38
CA GLY A 13 -11.61 -24.51 -0.38
C GLY A 13 -12.53 -23.61 0.45
N LYS A 14 -12.31 -23.48 1.76
CA LYS A 14 -13.11 -22.60 2.62
C LYS A 14 -12.65 -21.15 2.50
N ARG A 15 -13.60 -20.21 2.50
CA ARG A 15 -13.29 -18.77 2.49
C ARG A 15 -12.63 -18.37 3.81
N LEU A 16 -11.51 -17.65 3.71
CA LEU A 16 -10.83 -16.99 4.81
C LEU A 16 -11.31 -15.54 4.88
N GLY A 17 -11.52 -15.06 6.10
CA GLY A 17 -11.87 -13.68 6.39
C GLY A 17 -10.86 -13.01 7.32
N GLY A 18 -10.93 -11.68 7.41
CA GLY A 18 -10.17 -10.88 8.38
C GLY A 18 -8.66 -11.14 8.32
N GLY A 19 -8.04 -11.28 9.50
CA GLY A 19 -6.60 -11.47 9.64
C GLY A 19 -6.05 -12.72 8.96
N ALA A 20 -6.83 -13.81 8.87
CA ALA A 20 -6.40 -15.03 8.20
C ALA A 20 -6.30 -14.86 6.67
N ALA A 21 -7.21 -14.08 6.09
CA ALA A 21 -7.17 -13.74 4.66
C ALA A 21 -5.95 -12.85 4.36
N GLN A 22 -5.66 -11.89 5.24
CA GLN A 22 -4.49 -11.02 5.13
C GLN A 22 -3.18 -11.82 5.20
N LEU A 23 -3.03 -12.69 6.20
CA LEU A 23 -1.83 -13.52 6.37
C LEU A 23 -1.58 -14.41 5.16
N LYS A 24 -2.64 -15.01 4.61
CA LYS A 24 -2.51 -15.82 3.40
C LYS A 24 -2.04 -14.97 2.21
N ARG A 25 -2.62 -13.79 2.00
CA ARG A 25 -2.19 -12.89 0.92
C ARG A 25 -0.73 -12.47 1.07
N ILE A 26 -0.29 -12.16 2.29
CA ILE A 26 1.12 -11.84 2.57
C ILE A 26 2.02 -13.02 2.19
N LYS A 27 1.61 -14.23 2.56
CA LYS A 27 2.34 -15.45 2.23
C LYS A 27 2.39 -15.73 0.72
N ASP A 28 1.28 -15.55 0.03
CA ASP A 28 1.18 -15.74 -1.43
C ASP A 28 2.02 -14.69 -2.19
N ASN A 29 2.17 -13.48 -1.63
CA ASN A 29 2.99 -12.39 -2.18
C ASN A 29 4.48 -12.47 -1.76
N GLY A 30 5.03 -13.67 -1.56
CA GLY A 30 6.46 -13.83 -1.23
C GLY A 30 6.82 -13.69 0.24
N GLY A 31 5.82 -13.62 1.13
CA GLY A 31 6.02 -13.57 2.58
C GLY A 31 6.10 -12.15 3.13
N TRP A 32 6.44 -12.06 4.42
CA TRP A 32 6.43 -10.79 5.15
C TRP A 32 7.42 -9.77 4.59
N ASP A 33 8.63 -10.21 4.21
CA ASP A 33 9.69 -9.31 3.75
C ASP A 33 9.35 -8.65 2.42
N GLU A 34 8.88 -9.42 1.44
CA GLU A 34 8.50 -8.89 0.12
C GLU A 34 7.24 -8.02 0.20
N HIS A 35 6.26 -8.44 1.01
CA HIS A 35 5.08 -7.62 1.26
C HIS A 35 5.43 -6.26 1.89
N HIS A 36 6.33 -6.24 2.88
CA HIS A 36 6.76 -4.99 3.51
C HIS A 36 7.56 -4.13 2.55
N ARG A 37 8.42 -4.73 1.73
CA ARG A 37 9.17 -3.99 0.70
C ARG A 37 8.21 -3.24 -0.24
N GLN A 38 7.16 -3.91 -0.73
CA GLN A 38 6.16 -3.30 -1.60
C GLN A 38 5.39 -2.18 -0.89
N VAL A 39 4.91 -2.43 0.33
CA VAL A 39 4.19 -1.41 1.12
C VAL A 39 5.06 -0.17 1.39
N ILE A 40 6.34 -0.36 1.68
CA ILE A 40 7.29 0.74 1.88
C ILE A 40 7.53 1.48 0.58
N ALA A 41 7.71 0.79 -0.54
CA ALA A 41 7.90 1.41 -1.85
C ALA A 41 6.70 2.29 -2.23
N ASP A 42 5.47 1.78 -2.09
CA ASP A 42 4.24 2.54 -2.34
C ASP A 42 4.16 3.79 -1.44
N ALA A 43 4.51 3.65 -0.16
CA ALA A 43 4.49 4.77 0.79
C ALA A 43 5.53 5.84 0.43
N VAL A 44 6.73 5.43 0.02
CA VAL A 44 7.81 6.33 -0.42
C VAL A 44 7.41 7.07 -1.70
N GLU A 45 6.81 6.39 -2.67
CA GLU A 45 6.35 7.02 -3.90
C GLU A 45 5.32 8.12 -3.62
N ILE A 46 4.32 7.83 -2.79
CA ILE A 46 3.29 8.80 -2.39
C ILE A 46 3.92 10.00 -1.66
N ALA A 47 4.85 9.74 -0.75
CA ALA A 47 5.56 10.79 -0.01
C ALA A 47 6.36 11.69 -0.97
N TYR A 48 7.06 11.10 -1.93
CA TYR A 48 7.86 11.83 -2.91
C TYR A 48 6.99 12.67 -3.85
N GLN A 49 5.91 12.10 -4.41
CA GLN A 49 4.95 12.87 -5.22
C GLN A 49 4.32 14.03 -4.44
N THR A 50 4.07 13.84 -3.14
CA THR A 50 3.55 14.90 -2.27
C THR A 50 4.58 16.01 -2.06
N PHE A 51 5.84 15.64 -1.87
CA PHE A 51 6.95 16.59 -1.79
C PHE A 51 7.10 17.40 -3.08
N GLU A 52 7.12 16.76 -4.25
CA GLU A 52 7.23 17.45 -5.54
C GLU A 52 6.07 18.43 -5.79
N LYS A 53 4.84 18.03 -5.46
CA LYS A 53 3.66 18.93 -5.54
C LYS A 53 3.80 20.16 -4.64
N ASN A 54 4.43 20.01 -3.48
CA ASN A 54 4.65 21.11 -2.55
C ASN A 54 5.79 22.03 -3.00
N GLN A 55 6.88 21.48 -3.55
CA GLN A 55 7.99 22.27 -4.10
C GLN A 55 7.58 23.03 -5.37
N ASN A 56 6.82 22.41 -6.27
CA ASN A 56 6.29 23.08 -7.46
C ASN A 56 5.20 24.12 -7.15
N ARG A 57 4.76 24.22 -5.89
CA ARG A 57 3.84 25.25 -5.38
C ARG A 57 4.55 26.44 -4.73
N VAL A 58 5.86 26.62 -4.91
CA VAL A 58 6.52 27.88 -4.52
C VAL A 58 5.79 29.00 -5.27
N ARG A 59 4.94 29.72 -4.52
CA ARG A 59 4.25 30.91 -4.99
C ARG A 59 5.33 31.91 -5.35
N LEU A 60 5.55 32.11 -6.65
CA LEU A 60 6.29 33.26 -7.15
C LEU A 60 5.59 34.50 -6.59
N LYS A 61 6.15 35.09 -5.52
CA LYS A 61 5.70 36.40 -5.04
C LYS A 61 6.07 37.38 -6.15
N ARG A 62 5.06 37.85 -6.88
CA ARG A 62 5.22 39.01 -7.76
C ARG A 62 5.63 40.18 -6.87
N VAL A 63 6.90 40.57 -6.95
CA VAL A 63 7.38 41.81 -6.33
C VAL A 63 6.85 42.94 -7.21
N LYS A 64 6.20 43.93 -6.57
CA LYS A 64 5.65 45.11 -7.25
C LYS A 64 6.75 45.96 -7.85
#